data_AF-A0A2Z7B0G3-F1
#
_entry.id   AF-A0A2Z7B0G3-F1
#
_cell.length_a   1.000
_cell.length_b   1.000
_cell.length_c   1.000
_cell.angle_alpha   90.00
_cell.angle_beta   90.00
_cell.angle_gamma   90.00
#
_symmetry.space_group_name_H-M   'P 1'
#
loop_
_entity.id
_entity.type
_entity.pdbx_description
1 polymer ?
#
loop_
_entity_poly.entity_id
_entity_poly.type
_entity_poly.pdbx_seq_one_letter_code
_entity_poly.pdbx_strand_id
1 'polypeptide(L)'
;MNHEVVQIILQNKKDIWKNQELFDLVNDYFENSLVTLDFCTALDSCLKKAGIIESIINIALKKFEEEHYGECDGEGSVKNYSKTVEELNRFREAGDPFTEDFFKAFNSVHSKQIFMLEKLQTKKKKLDKKLKKLKAWKKVSNVIFVVAFVSVLICSVVAAAVTAPPVVVALAAAAAVPLGSMGKWLNSIWKKCEKDLMGHREIISSMQIGSYIVVKDLDSIRLLVERFRIKIDSLLGNAEFAVREDDEAVVIAMKEVRKEIDGFVKTIHDLSHHANKCTQDTRMARTLILRRIINHPGSTNQDIGMFS
;
A
#
# COMPACT_ATOMS: atom_id res chain seq x y z
N MET A 1 -14.84 -2.94 -1.85
CA MET A 1 -15.55 -1.98 -0.98
C MET A 1 -15.67 -0.66 -1.74
N ASN A 2 -16.90 -0.18 -1.92
CA ASN A 2 -17.20 1.06 -2.65
C ASN A 2 -16.50 2.25 -1.97
N HIS A 3 -15.88 3.12 -2.77
CA HIS A 3 -15.20 4.33 -2.31
C HIS A 3 -16.14 5.30 -1.57
N GLU A 4 -17.38 5.45 -2.04
CA GLU A 4 -18.39 6.31 -1.40
C GLU A 4 -18.67 5.87 0.04
N VAL A 5 -18.72 4.55 0.27
CA VAL A 5 -18.88 3.98 1.62
C VAL A 5 -17.69 4.33 2.50
N VAL A 6 -16.47 4.30 1.95
CA VAL A 6 -15.27 4.72 2.68
C VAL A 6 -15.36 6.20 3.04
N GLN A 7 -15.73 7.05 2.09
CA GLN A 7 -15.88 8.49 2.33
C GLN A 7 -16.94 8.79 3.41
N ILE A 8 -18.11 8.15 3.34
CA ILE A 8 -19.16 8.31 4.36
C ILE A 8 -18.65 7.91 5.75
N ILE A 9 -17.97 6.76 5.86
CA ILE A 9 -17.42 6.30 7.14
C ILE A 9 -16.35 7.26 7.66
N LEU A 10 -15.49 7.78 6.79
CA LEU A 10 -14.46 8.75 7.17
C LEU A 10 -15.10 10.07 7.64
N GLN A 11 -16.07 10.61 6.92
CA GLN A 11 -16.78 11.83 7.32
C GLN A 11 -17.50 11.66 8.67
N ASN A 12 -18.19 10.52 8.87
CA ASN A 12 -18.83 10.20 10.15
C ASN A 12 -17.85 10.06 11.32
N LYS A 13 -16.57 9.83 11.04
CA LYS A 13 -15.50 9.73 12.04
C LYS A 13 -14.68 11.01 12.16
N LYS A 14 -14.95 12.06 11.38
CA LYS A 14 -14.14 13.30 11.37
C LYS A 14 -14.05 13.96 12.75
N ASP A 15 -15.17 14.06 13.46
CA ASP A 15 -15.25 14.68 14.80
C ASP A 15 -14.53 13.85 15.88
N ILE A 16 -14.40 12.55 15.65
CA ILE A 16 -13.74 11.61 16.57
C ILE A 16 -12.21 11.77 16.51
N TRP A 17 -11.66 12.20 15.38
CA TRP A 17 -10.23 12.15 15.15
C TRP A 17 -9.46 13.33 15.76
N LYS A 18 -10.14 14.43 16.13
CA LYS A 18 -9.59 15.65 16.79
C LYS A 18 -8.23 16.15 16.25
N ASN A 19 -7.83 15.70 15.06
CA ASN A 19 -6.52 15.84 14.46
C ASN A 19 -6.69 15.82 12.94
N GLN A 20 -6.92 17.01 12.39
CA GLN A 20 -7.15 17.20 10.97
C GLN A 20 -6.00 16.64 10.13
N GLU A 21 -4.75 16.78 10.58
CA GLU A 21 -3.59 16.25 9.84
C GLU A 21 -3.63 14.73 9.65
N LEU A 22 -4.19 13.99 10.62
CA LEU A 22 -4.31 12.53 10.52
C LEU A 22 -5.46 12.14 9.59
N PHE A 23 -6.57 12.88 9.64
CA PHE A 23 -7.69 12.69 8.73
C PHE A 23 -7.29 12.90 7.27
N ASP A 24 -6.61 14.01 6.97
CA ASP A 24 -6.12 14.31 5.62
C ASP A 24 -5.15 13.24 5.12
N LEU A 25 -4.24 12.76 6.00
CA LEU A 25 -3.31 11.69 5.67
C LEU A 25 -4.01 10.36 5.35
N VAL A 26 -5.12 10.07 6.02
CA VAL A 26 -5.93 8.87 5.74
C VAL A 26 -6.69 9.02 4.43
N ASN A 27 -7.25 10.20 4.14
CA ASN A 27 -7.89 10.44 2.85
C ASN A 27 -6.90 10.27 1.70
N ASP A 28 -5.74 10.93 1.78
CA ASP A 28 -4.67 10.78 0.80
C ASP A 28 -4.29 9.30 0.57
N TYR A 29 -4.33 8.48 1.64
CA TYR A 29 -4.02 7.05 1.56
C TYR A 29 -5.07 6.30 0.75
N PHE A 30 -6.34 6.56 1.04
CA PHE A 30 -7.43 5.92 0.33
C PHE A 30 -7.51 6.38 -1.13
N GLU A 31 -7.25 7.64 -1.43
CA GLU A 31 -7.15 8.15 -2.80
C GLU A 31 -5.99 7.49 -3.56
N ASN A 32 -4.79 7.47 -2.99
CA ASN A 32 -3.64 6.83 -3.63
C ASN A 32 -3.88 5.34 -3.89
N SER A 33 -4.55 4.65 -2.97
CA SER A 33 -4.90 3.25 -3.17
C SER A 33 -5.95 3.02 -4.26
N LEU A 34 -6.82 4.00 -4.56
CA LEU A 34 -7.70 3.93 -5.74
C LEU A 34 -6.90 4.06 -7.03
N VAL A 35 -6.04 5.07 -7.10
CA VAL A 35 -5.15 5.28 -8.25
C VAL A 35 -4.32 4.02 -8.55
N THR A 36 -3.89 3.30 -7.50
CA THR A 36 -3.21 2.00 -7.67
C THR A 36 -4.12 0.91 -8.23
N LEU A 37 -5.38 0.83 -7.80
CA LEU A 37 -6.33 -0.13 -8.36
C LEU A 37 -6.70 0.18 -9.82
N ASP A 38 -6.79 1.47 -10.17
CA ASP A 38 -7.02 1.90 -11.54
C ASP A 38 -5.82 1.51 -12.43
N PHE A 39 -4.59 1.76 -11.95
CA PHE A 39 -3.39 1.28 -12.62
C PHE A 39 -3.38 -0.25 -12.80
N CYS A 40 -3.72 -1.02 -11.76
CA CYS A 40 -3.81 -2.48 -11.88
C CYS A 40 -4.84 -2.94 -12.92
N THR A 41 -5.92 -2.17 -13.11
CA THR A 41 -6.93 -2.44 -14.15
C THR A 41 -6.38 -2.16 -15.55
N ALA A 42 -5.60 -1.09 -15.71
CA ALA A 42 -4.87 -0.82 -16.95
C ALA A 42 -3.82 -1.92 -17.25
N LEU A 43 -3.10 -2.39 -16.23
CA LEU A 43 -2.15 -3.50 -16.33
C LEU A 43 -2.85 -4.80 -16.77
N ASP A 44 -4.00 -5.13 -16.19
CA ASP A 44 -4.82 -6.29 -16.61
C ASP A 44 -5.24 -6.21 -18.09
N SER A 45 -5.56 -4.99 -18.56
CA SER A 45 -5.88 -4.77 -19.98
C SER A 45 -4.66 -4.99 -20.89
N CYS A 46 -3.45 -4.63 -20.45
CA CYS A 46 -2.21 -4.92 -21.18
C CYS A 46 -1.92 -6.43 -21.19
N LEU A 47 -2.14 -7.12 -20.07
CA LEU A 47 -1.96 -8.56 -19.97
C LEU A 47 -2.92 -9.36 -20.87
N LYS A 48 -4.17 -8.90 -21.02
CA LYS A 48 -5.11 -9.49 -21.99
C LYS A 48 -4.60 -9.38 -23.42
N LYS A 49 -4.03 -8.24 -23.81
CA LYS A 49 -3.40 -8.07 -25.13
C LYS A 49 -2.18 -8.98 -25.28
N ALA A 50 -1.35 -9.11 -24.25
CA ALA A 50 -0.23 -10.05 -24.25
C ALA A 50 -0.68 -11.51 -24.44
N GLY A 51 -1.79 -11.91 -23.83
CA GLY A 51 -2.38 -13.24 -24.05
C GLY A 51 -2.90 -13.45 -25.49
N ILE A 52 -3.42 -12.40 -26.13
CA ILE A 52 -3.79 -12.45 -27.56
C ILE A 52 -2.54 -12.66 -28.42
N ILE A 53 -1.45 -11.94 -28.13
CA ILE A 53 -0.17 -12.08 -28.82
C ILE A 53 0.39 -13.50 -28.68
N GLU A 54 0.40 -14.04 -27.47
CA GLU A 54 0.75 -15.45 -27.22
C GLU A 54 -0.07 -16.40 -28.10
N SER A 55 -1.39 -16.20 -28.17
CA SER A 55 -2.26 -17.04 -28.99
C SER A 55 -1.90 -16.96 -30.47
N ILE A 56 -1.61 -15.77 -31.01
CA ILE A 56 -1.21 -15.60 -32.41
C ILE A 56 0.10 -16.34 -32.68
N ILE A 57 1.10 -16.23 -31.80
CA ILE A 57 2.39 -16.90 -31.97
C ILE A 57 2.25 -18.42 -31.91
N ASN A 58 1.38 -18.94 -31.04
CA ASN A 58 1.12 -20.38 -30.97
C ASN A 58 0.38 -20.89 -32.23
N ILE A 59 -0.51 -20.10 -32.82
CA ILE A 59 -1.12 -20.41 -34.12
C ILE A 59 -0.05 -20.39 -35.22
N ALA A 60 0.84 -19.37 -35.22
CA ALA A 60 2.19 -19.34 -35.77
C ALA A 60 2.85 -20.71 -35.90
N LEU A 61 3.24 -21.21 -34.73
CA LEU A 61 3.98 -22.45 -34.57
C LEU A 61 3.21 -23.66 -35.08
N LYS A 62 1.89 -23.71 -34.86
CA LYS A 62 1.05 -24.80 -35.35
C LYS A 62 0.95 -24.80 -36.88
N LYS A 63 0.74 -23.64 -37.50
CA LYS A 63 0.70 -23.52 -38.97
C LYS A 63 2.03 -23.90 -39.59
N PHE A 64 3.12 -23.50 -38.95
CA PHE A 64 4.46 -23.91 -39.35
C PHE A 64 4.62 -25.43 -39.30
N GLU A 65 4.17 -26.11 -38.24
CA GLU A 65 4.22 -27.58 -38.17
C GLU A 65 3.39 -28.25 -39.28
N GLU A 66 2.17 -27.76 -39.51
CA GLU A 66 1.28 -28.26 -40.56
C GLU A 66 1.91 -28.11 -41.96
N GLU A 67 2.53 -26.95 -42.24
CA GLU A 67 3.18 -26.67 -43.53
C GLU A 67 4.55 -27.34 -43.67
N HIS A 68 5.28 -27.52 -42.57
CA HIS A 68 6.62 -28.09 -42.58
C HIS A 68 6.63 -29.62 -42.57
N TYR A 69 5.68 -30.27 -41.91
CA TYR A 69 5.62 -31.73 -41.78
C TYR A 69 4.42 -32.36 -42.48
N GLY A 70 3.52 -31.56 -43.07
CA GLY A 70 2.41 -32.05 -43.87
C GLY A 70 2.85 -32.78 -45.14
N GLU A 71 2.01 -33.71 -45.63
CA GLU A 71 2.23 -34.38 -46.90
C GLU A 71 2.21 -33.36 -48.05
N CYS A 72 3.24 -33.42 -48.87
CA CYS A 72 3.38 -32.63 -50.08
C CYS A 72 2.62 -33.33 -51.22
N ASP A 73 1.75 -32.59 -51.93
CA ASP A 73 1.12 -33.08 -53.16
C ASP A 73 2.18 -33.22 -54.28
N GLY A 74 2.89 -34.35 -54.29
CA GLY A 74 3.81 -34.74 -55.35
C GLY A 74 5.31 -34.62 -55.02
N GLU A 75 6.09 -35.52 -55.60
CA GLU A 75 7.54 -35.59 -55.48
C GLU A 75 8.18 -34.34 -56.12
N GLY A 76 8.79 -33.47 -55.28
CA GLY A 76 9.43 -32.24 -55.70
C GLY A 76 8.67 -30.93 -55.41
N SER A 77 7.54 -30.96 -54.68
CA SER A 77 6.86 -29.72 -54.32
C SER A 77 7.67 -28.91 -53.29
N VAL A 78 7.91 -27.63 -53.58
CA VAL A 78 8.54 -26.69 -52.64
C VAL A 78 7.58 -26.40 -51.49
N LYS A 79 8.06 -26.52 -50.25
CA LYS A 79 7.27 -26.17 -49.06
C LYS A 79 7.02 -24.66 -49.06
N ASN A 80 5.76 -24.26 -48.90
CA ASN A 80 5.33 -22.87 -48.83
C ASN A 80 4.78 -22.59 -47.42
N TYR A 81 5.25 -21.52 -46.78
CA TYR A 81 4.84 -21.14 -45.42
C TYR A 81 3.82 -19.98 -45.37
N SER A 82 3.00 -19.83 -46.41
CA SER A 82 2.06 -18.70 -46.54
C SER A 82 1.18 -18.46 -45.31
N LYS A 83 0.63 -19.50 -44.66
CA LYS A 83 -0.23 -19.34 -43.48
C LYS A 83 0.57 -18.99 -42.24
N THR A 84 1.78 -19.55 -42.11
CA THR A 84 2.72 -19.14 -41.05
C THR A 84 3.05 -17.66 -41.17
N VAL A 85 3.40 -17.21 -42.39
CA VAL A 85 3.77 -15.81 -42.67
C VAL A 85 2.57 -14.87 -42.44
N GLU A 86 1.35 -15.28 -42.80
CA GLU A 86 0.14 -14.53 -42.51
C GLU A 86 -0.02 -14.26 -41.00
N GLU A 87 0.10 -15.29 -40.17
CA GLU A 87 -0.02 -15.17 -38.72
C GLU A 87 1.14 -14.39 -38.08
N LEU A 88 2.36 -14.50 -38.62
CA LEU A 88 3.48 -13.66 -38.20
C LEU A 88 3.25 -12.18 -38.53
N ASN A 89 2.60 -11.85 -39.65
CA ASN A 89 2.17 -10.48 -39.93
C ASN A 89 1.10 -10.00 -38.95
N ARG A 90 0.12 -10.84 -38.61
CA ARG A 90 -0.87 -10.52 -37.56
C ARG A 90 -0.20 -10.26 -36.19
N PHE A 91 0.84 -11.01 -35.86
CA PHE A 91 1.63 -10.77 -34.65
C PHE A 91 2.32 -9.40 -34.69
N ARG A 92 2.96 -9.05 -35.82
CA ARG A 92 3.59 -7.73 -36.00
C ARG A 92 2.60 -6.59 -35.87
N GLU A 93 1.38 -6.76 -36.37
CA GLU A 93 0.30 -5.78 -36.29
C GLU A 93 -0.30 -5.65 -34.88
N ALA A 94 -0.21 -6.67 -34.04
CA ALA A 94 -0.75 -6.64 -32.67
C ALA A 94 -0.04 -5.61 -31.77
N GLY A 95 1.21 -5.27 -32.08
CA GLY A 95 1.99 -4.21 -31.43
C GLY A 95 2.35 -4.49 -29.96
N ASP A 96 3.04 -3.53 -29.33
CA ASP A 96 3.43 -3.61 -27.91
C ASP A 96 2.21 -3.36 -26.99
N PRO A 97 1.83 -4.30 -26.11
CA PRO A 97 0.80 -4.09 -25.10
C PRO A 97 1.10 -2.94 -24.12
N PHE A 98 2.38 -2.65 -23.86
CA PHE A 98 2.84 -1.67 -22.87
C PHE A 98 3.24 -0.36 -23.53
N THR A 99 2.22 0.43 -23.90
CA THR A 99 2.40 1.72 -24.55
C THR A 99 2.96 2.82 -23.63
N GLU A 100 3.32 3.97 -24.21
CA GLU A 100 3.76 5.16 -23.47
C GLU A 100 2.76 5.59 -22.38
N ASP A 101 1.46 5.46 -22.62
CA ASP A 101 0.44 5.82 -21.65
C ASP A 101 0.41 4.87 -20.44
N PHE A 102 0.75 3.59 -20.63
CA PHE A 102 0.99 2.67 -19.52
C PHE A 102 2.15 3.16 -18.64
N PHE A 103 3.27 3.57 -19.25
CA PHE A 103 4.43 4.03 -18.50
C PHE A 103 4.18 5.36 -17.78
N LYS A 104 3.42 6.28 -18.38
CA LYS A 104 2.95 7.50 -17.68
C LYS A 104 2.09 7.15 -16.47
N ALA A 105 1.14 6.23 -16.61
CA ALA A 105 0.30 5.78 -15.51
C ALA A 105 1.12 5.09 -14.41
N PHE A 106 2.06 4.21 -14.78
CA PHE A 106 2.98 3.53 -13.87
C PHE A 106 3.83 4.53 -13.07
N ASN A 107 4.50 5.47 -13.76
CA ASN A 107 5.37 6.46 -13.12
C ASN A 107 4.59 7.37 -12.17
N SER A 108 3.36 7.74 -12.55
CA SER A 108 2.45 8.52 -11.72
C SER A 108 2.07 7.78 -10.43
N VAL A 109 1.60 6.53 -10.53
CA VAL A 109 1.22 5.74 -9.35
C VAL A 109 2.42 5.42 -8.46
N HIS A 110 3.57 5.05 -9.05
CA HIS A 110 4.79 4.72 -8.31
C HIS A 110 5.27 5.92 -7.51
N SER A 111 5.35 7.10 -8.14
CA SER A 111 5.74 8.35 -7.46
C SER A 111 4.79 8.72 -6.34
N LYS A 112 3.46 8.60 -6.55
CA LYS A 112 2.46 8.85 -5.50
C LYS A 112 2.61 7.91 -4.31
N GLN A 113 2.89 6.62 -4.56
CA GLN A 113 3.06 5.64 -3.49
C GLN A 113 4.36 5.85 -2.70
N ILE A 114 5.46 6.20 -3.37
CA ILE A 114 6.72 6.59 -2.70
C ILE A 114 6.52 7.81 -1.82
N PHE A 115 5.93 8.89 -2.37
CA PHE A 115 5.67 10.11 -1.61
C PHE A 115 4.78 9.86 -0.40
N MET A 116 3.76 9.00 -0.56
CA MET A 116 2.90 8.62 0.56
C MET A 116 3.67 7.87 1.65
N LEU A 117 4.50 6.90 1.26
CA LEU A 117 5.34 6.15 2.19
C LEU A 117 6.25 7.08 3.01
N GLU A 118 6.87 8.07 2.36
CA GLU A 118 7.70 9.09 3.03
C GLU A 118 6.90 9.96 4.00
N LYS A 119 5.70 10.40 3.60
CA LYS A 119 4.78 11.18 4.46
C LYS A 119 4.40 10.39 5.71
N LEU A 120 4.08 9.11 5.56
CA LEU A 120 3.75 8.18 6.64
C LEU A 120 4.94 7.95 7.58
N GLN A 121 6.13 7.69 7.04
CA GLN A 121 7.37 7.53 7.81
C GLN A 121 7.68 8.78 8.65
N THR A 122 7.57 9.95 8.02
CA THR A 122 7.82 11.24 8.68
C THR A 122 6.82 11.48 9.82
N LYS A 123 5.53 11.26 9.59
CA LYS A 123 4.49 11.43 10.62
C LYS A 123 4.63 10.41 11.75
N LYS A 124 4.98 9.15 11.45
CA LYS A 124 5.29 8.14 12.47
C LYS A 124 6.45 8.55 13.36
N LYS A 125 7.57 9.01 12.77
CA LYS A 125 8.75 9.49 13.52
C LYS A 125 8.39 10.69 14.42
N LYS A 126 7.53 11.59 13.96
CA LYS A 126 7.01 12.71 14.76
C LYS A 126 6.17 12.21 15.95
N LEU A 127 5.29 11.24 15.74
CA LEU A 127 4.48 10.64 16.81
C LEU A 127 5.32 9.86 17.82
N ASP A 128 6.32 9.09 17.37
CA ASP A 128 7.26 8.37 18.25
C ASP A 128 7.99 9.35 19.19
N LYS A 129 8.43 10.50 18.66
CA LYS A 129 9.03 11.57 19.47
C LYS A 129 8.03 12.15 20.47
N LYS A 130 6.78 12.42 20.06
CA LYS A 130 5.72 12.94 20.96
C LYS A 130 5.41 11.95 22.08
N LEU A 131 5.28 10.66 21.78
CA LEU A 131 5.05 9.61 22.78
C LEU A 131 6.21 9.49 23.77
N LYS A 132 7.47 9.56 23.31
CA LYS A 132 8.64 9.59 24.19
C LYS A 132 8.61 10.79 25.13
N LYS A 133 8.32 11.99 24.61
CA LYS A 133 8.18 13.21 25.42
C LYS A 133 7.06 13.10 26.44
N LEU A 134 5.89 12.58 26.05
CA LEU A 134 4.75 12.38 26.93
C LEU A 134 5.11 11.44 28.09
N LYS A 135 5.75 10.30 27.80
CA LYS A 135 6.20 9.36 28.84
C LYS A 135 7.20 9.99 29.80
N ALA A 136 8.10 10.85 29.32
CA ALA A 136 9.02 11.60 30.17
C ALA A 136 8.28 12.63 31.04
N TRP A 137 7.38 13.44 30.46
CA TRP A 137 6.58 14.43 31.18
C TRP A 137 5.67 13.81 32.24
N LYS A 138 5.09 12.64 31.96
CA LYS A 138 4.31 11.88 32.94
C LYS A 138 5.15 11.50 34.16
N LYS A 139 6.40 11.07 33.97
CA LYS A 139 7.32 10.77 35.08
C LYS A 139 7.68 12.02 35.87
N VAL A 140 8.04 13.11 35.18
CA VAL A 140 8.39 14.39 35.81
C VAL A 140 7.21 14.96 36.61
N SER A 141 6.02 14.98 36.02
CA SER A 141 4.79 15.44 36.69
C SER A 141 4.47 14.61 37.93
N ASN A 142 4.65 13.29 37.88
CA ASN A 142 4.44 12.43 39.04
C ASN A 142 5.46 12.71 40.15
N VAL A 143 6.75 12.92 39.81
CA VAL A 143 7.78 13.29 40.80
C VAL A 143 7.48 14.64 41.45
N ILE A 144 7.17 15.67 40.66
CA ILE A 144 6.81 17.00 41.18
C ILE A 144 5.60 16.90 42.11
N PHE A 145 4.58 16.12 41.72
CA PHE A 145 3.39 15.91 42.53
C PHE A 145 3.72 15.25 43.88
N VAL A 146 4.55 14.20 43.88
CA VAL A 146 4.97 13.51 45.12
C VAL A 146 5.80 14.44 46.01
N VAL A 147 6.77 15.19 45.45
CA VAL A 147 7.62 16.11 46.21
C VAL A 147 6.79 17.24 46.83
N ALA A 148 5.89 17.84 46.06
CA ALA A 148 4.98 18.88 46.57
C ALA A 148 4.08 18.33 47.68
N PHE A 149 3.52 17.13 47.50
CA PHE A 149 2.68 16.46 48.50
C PHE A 149 3.42 16.24 49.82
N VAL A 150 4.63 15.67 49.76
CA VAL A 150 5.46 15.43 50.96
C VAL A 150 5.82 16.75 51.64
N SER A 151 6.13 17.80 50.88
CA SER A 151 6.48 19.12 51.42
C SER A 151 5.31 19.74 52.19
N VAL A 152 4.09 19.67 51.66
CA VAL A 152 2.87 20.14 52.36
C VAL A 152 2.65 19.38 53.66
N LEU A 153 2.82 18.05 53.66
CA LEU A 153 2.67 17.24 54.89
C LEU A 153 3.67 17.65 55.97
N ILE A 154 4.94 17.86 55.60
CA ILE A 154 5.98 18.31 56.55
C ILE A 154 5.60 19.69 57.12
N CYS A 155 5.18 20.64 56.26
CA CYS A 155 4.76 21.98 56.69
C CYS A 155 3.56 21.92 57.65
N SER A 156 2.58 21.06 57.38
CA SER A 156 1.39 20.88 58.24
C SER A 156 1.77 20.33 59.62
N VAL A 157 2.69 19.36 59.70
CA VAL A 157 3.18 18.84 60.99
C VAL A 157 3.90 19.92 61.79
N VAL A 158 4.78 20.69 61.15
CA VAL A 158 5.51 21.79 61.81
C VAL A 158 4.55 22.86 62.33
N ALA A 159 3.57 23.28 61.53
CA ALA A 159 2.59 24.29 61.94
C ALA A 159 1.76 23.86 63.17
N ALA A 160 1.37 22.59 63.24
CA ALA A 160 0.65 22.04 64.38
C ALA A 160 1.51 22.00 65.66
N ALA A 161 2.80 21.70 65.54
CA ALA A 161 3.72 21.59 66.68
C ALA A 161 4.08 22.95 67.30
N VAL A 162 4.13 24.04 66.52
CA VAL A 162 4.58 25.37 66.98
C VAL A 162 3.45 26.25 67.55
N THR A 163 2.31 25.68 67.94
CA THR A 163 1.13 26.44 68.42
C THR A 163 0.70 27.56 67.47
N ALA A 164 0.75 27.31 66.16
CA ALA A 164 0.38 28.32 65.17
C ALA A 164 -1.09 28.75 65.36
N PRO A 165 -1.43 30.02 65.03
CA PRO A 165 -2.80 30.52 65.15
C PRO A 165 -3.80 29.55 64.49
N PRO A 166 -4.99 29.31 65.08
CA PRO A 166 -5.96 28.32 64.60
C PRO A 166 -6.33 28.47 63.11
N VAL A 167 -6.29 29.70 62.60
CA VAL A 167 -6.55 30.03 61.19
C VAL A 167 -5.49 29.42 60.25
N VAL A 168 -4.22 29.39 60.66
CA VAL A 168 -3.10 28.80 59.90
C VAL A 168 -3.19 27.27 59.88
N VAL A 169 -3.57 26.67 61.01
CA VAL A 169 -3.81 25.22 61.12
C VAL A 169 -4.99 24.79 60.25
N ALA A 170 -6.09 25.55 60.25
CA ALA A 170 -7.26 25.28 59.41
C ALA A 170 -6.95 25.41 57.91
N LEU A 171 -6.17 26.43 57.50
CA LEU A 171 -5.70 26.60 56.12
C LEU A 171 -4.79 25.46 55.66
N ALA A 172 -3.86 25.01 56.51
CA ALA A 172 -2.97 23.89 56.21
C ALA A 172 -3.74 22.56 56.09
N ALA A 173 -4.74 22.33 56.96
CA ALA A 173 -5.63 21.17 56.88
C ALA A 173 -6.53 21.20 55.63
N ALA A 174 -7.03 22.37 55.23
CA ALA A 174 -7.79 22.55 53.99
C ALA A 174 -6.93 22.41 52.73
N ALA A 175 -5.64 22.75 52.78
CA ALA A 175 -4.70 22.48 51.69
C ALA A 175 -4.34 20.99 51.56
N ALA A 176 -4.56 20.21 52.62
CA ALA A 176 -4.36 18.75 52.66
C ALA A 176 -5.58 17.92 52.18
N VAL A 177 -6.66 18.58 51.72
CA VAL A 177 -7.84 17.98 51.05
C VAL A 177 -7.39 16.99 49.95
N PRO A 178 -8.11 15.89 49.66
CA PRO A 178 -7.52 14.66 49.15
C PRO A 178 -6.78 14.83 47.81
N LEU A 179 -5.47 15.09 47.90
CA LEU A 179 -4.53 15.14 46.78
C LEU A 179 -4.50 13.80 46.01
N GLY A 180 -4.94 12.71 46.65
CA GLY A 180 -5.21 11.43 45.98
C GLY A 180 -6.19 11.53 44.80
N SER A 181 -7.11 12.51 44.78
CA SER A 181 -8.02 12.77 43.65
C SER A 181 -7.29 13.48 42.50
N MET A 182 -6.46 14.49 42.82
CA MET A 182 -5.72 15.29 41.84
C MET A 182 -4.65 14.48 41.09
N GLY A 183 -3.93 13.61 41.81
CA GLY A 183 -2.95 12.69 41.20
C GLY A 183 -3.60 11.66 40.28
N LYS A 184 -4.77 11.13 40.65
CA LYS A 184 -5.57 10.23 39.79
C LYS A 184 -6.07 10.96 38.55
N TRP A 185 -6.52 12.21 38.67
CA TRP A 185 -6.95 13.05 37.56
C TRP A 185 -5.82 13.32 36.55
N LEU A 186 -4.65 13.78 37.01
CA LEU A 186 -3.48 14.00 36.15
C LEU A 186 -3.04 12.72 35.43
N ASN A 187 -2.97 11.59 36.16
CA ASN A 187 -2.64 10.30 35.56
C ASN A 187 -3.66 9.87 34.51
N SER A 188 -4.96 10.14 34.72
CA SER A 188 -6.03 9.87 33.76
C SER A 188 -5.85 10.69 32.47
N ILE A 189 -5.54 11.99 32.59
CA ILE A 189 -5.25 12.86 31.43
C ILE A 189 -4.06 12.34 30.63
N TRP A 190 -2.94 12.02 31.31
CA TRP A 190 -1.76 11.50 30.63
C TRP A 190 -2.04 10.15 29.95
N LYS A 191 -2.76 9.25 30.61
CA LYS A 191 -3.16 7.96 30.03
C LYS A 191 -4.06 8.13 28.81
N LYS A 192 -5.01 9.08 28.84
CA LYS A 192 -5.88 9.39 27.71
C LYS A 192 -5.06 9.92 26.51
N CYS A 193 -4.21 10.91 26.74
CA CYS A 193 -3.35 11.46 25.70
C CYS A 193 -2.36 10.42 25.12
N GLU A 194 -1.80 9.56 25.98
CA GLU A 194 -0.95 8.43 25.57
C GLU A 194 -1.71 7.44 24.69
N LYS A 195 -2.95 7.09 25.08
CA LYS A 195 -3.82 6.17 24.33
C LYS A 195 -4.20 6.72 22.95
N ASP A 196 -4.58 7.99 22.87
CA ASP A 196 -4.94 8.65 21.62
C ASP A 196 -3.74 8.69 20.66
N LEU A 197 -2.56 9.11 21.15
CA LEU A 197 -1.32 9.11 20.35
C LEU A 197 -0.89 7.71 19.91
N MET A 198 -1.07 6.69 20.76
CA MET A 198 -0.77 5.30 20.41
C MET A 198 -1.67 4.81 19.30
N GLY A 199 -2.98 5.08 19.34
CA GLY A 199 -3.88 4.64 18.27
C GLY A 199 -3.65 5.40 16.96
N HIS A 200 -3.32 6.70 17.00
CA HIS A 200 -2.84 7.43 15.80
C HIS A 200 -1.59 6.78 15.19
N ARG A 201 -0.62 6.42 16.04
CA ARG A 201 0.61 5.75 15.62
C ARG A 201 0.33 4.39 14.99
N GLU A 202 -0.59 3.61 15.56
CA GLU A 202 -0.98 2.31 15.04
C GLU A 202 -1.61 2.43 13.65
N ILE A 203 -2.53 3.37 13.45
CA ILE A 203 -3.15 3.63 12.14
C ILE A 203 -2.07 3.99 11.10
N ILE A 204 -1.19 4.95 11.41
CA ILE A 204 -0.08 5.33 10.53
C ILE A 204 0.87 4.17 10.27
N SER A 205 1.21 3.37 11.28
CA SER A 205 2.11 2.24 11.12
C SER A 205 1.54 1.18 10.20
N SER A 206 0.23 0.94 10.22
CA SER A 206 -0.40 0.00 9.28
C SER A 206 -0.48 0.57 7.87
N MET A 207 -0.78 1.86 7.71
CA MET A 207 -0.74 2.50 6.39
C MET A 207 0.67 2.42 5.81
N GLN A 208 1.71 2.66 6.63
CA GLN A 208 3.10 2.56 6.21
C GLN A 208 3.45 1.15 5.69
N ILE A 209 3.01 0.10 6.39
CA ILE A 209 3.21 -1.28 5.96
C ILE A 209 2.51 -1.53 4.63
N GLY A 210 1.25 -1.11 4.49
CA GLY A 210 0.50 -1.23 3.24
C GLY A 210 1.17 -0.52 2.07
N SER A 211 1.56 0.75 2.24
CA SER A 211 2.27 1.51 1.22
C SER A 211 3.62 0.88 0.85
N TYR A 212 4.36 0.34 1.83
CA TYR A 212 5.63 -0.35 1.54
C TYR A 212 5.43 -1.60 0.68
N ILE A 213 4.41 -2.41 0.98
CA ILE A 213 4.08 -3.60 0.19
C ILE A 213 3.72 -3.21 -1.24
N VAL A 214 2.84 -2.22 -1.42
CA VAL A 214 2.44 -1.75 -2.75
C VAL A 214 3.64 -1.23 -3.55
N VAL A 215 4.53 -0.45 -2.94
CA VAL A 215 5.78 -0.01 -3.62
C VAL A 215 6.60 -1.21 -4.10
N LYS A 216 6.72 -2.26 -3.28
CA LYS A 216 7.47 -3.45 -3.66
C LYS A 216 6.81 -4.25 -4.76
N ASP A 217 5.49 -4.33 -4.76
CA ASP A 217 4.75 -4.96 -5.86
C ASP A 217 4.94 -4.16 -7.16
N LEU A 218 4.87 -2.83 -7.11
CA LEU A 218 5.12 -1.97 -8.28
C LEU A 218 6.57 -2.08 -8.81
N ASP A 219 7.57 -2.13 -7.93
CA ASP A 219 8.97 -2.39 -8.30
C ASP A 219 9.11 -3.73 -9.05
N SER A 220 8.40 -4.76 -8.57
CA SER A 220 8.42 -6.11 -9.15
C SER A 220 7.72 -6.14 -10.51
N ILE A 221 6.58 -5.46 -10.63
CA ILE A 221 5.83 -5.27 -11.88
C ILE A 221 6.73 -4.58 -12.92
N ARG A 222 7.45 -3.52 -12.55
CA ARG A 222 8.35 -2.83 -13.48
C ARG A 222 9.40 -3.76 -14.09
N LEU A 223 10.08 -4.54 -13.25
CA LEU A 223 11.12 -5.47 -13.70
C LEU A 223 10.56 -6.55 -14.63
N LEU A 224 9.35 -7.03 -14.35
CA LEU A 224 8.67 -8.01 -15.19
C LEU A 224 8.20 -7.41 -16.52
N VAL A 225 7.74 -6.15 -16.54
CA VAL A 225 7.42 -5.44 -17.79
C VAL A 225 8.68 -5.21 -18.63
N GLU A 226 9.80 -4.83 -18.04
CA GLU A 226 11.09 -4.71 -18.75
C GLU A 226 11.51 -6.06 -19.36
N ARG A 227 11.37 -7.16 -18.61
CA ARG A 227 11.64 -8.51 -19.13
C ARG A 227 10.68 -8.90 -20.26
N PHE A 228 9.40 -8.56 -20.12
CA PHE A 228 8.39 -8.81 -21.15
C PHE A 228 8.79 -8.11 -22.45
N ARG A 229 9.17 -6.83 -22.38
CA ARG A 229 9.60 -6.03 -23.55
C ARG A 229 10.78 -6.66 -24.28
N ILE A 230 11.81 -7.08 -23.54
CA ILE A 230 12.96 -7.78 -24.14
C ILE A 230 12.52 -9.06 -24.88
N LYS A 231 11.57 -9.82 -24.32
CA LYS A 231 11.10 -11.07 -24.93
C LYS A 231 10.23 -10.83 -26.16
N ILE A 232 9.30 -9.87 -26.11
CA ILE A 232 8.47 -9.55 -27.28
C ILE A 232 9.31 -8.92 -28.40
N ASP A 233 10.29 -8.07 -28.10
CA ASP A 233 11.18 -7.48 -29.12
C ASP A 233 12.00 -8.55 -29.84
N SER A 234 12.49 -9.57 -29.12
CA SER A 234 13.20 -10.72 -29.70
C SER A 234 12.30 -11.54 -30.63
N LEU A 235 11.09 -11.88 -30.17
CA LEU A 235 10.09 -12.59 -30.97
C LEU A 235 9.68 -11.79 -32.21
N LEU A 236 9.51 -10.47 -32.08
CA LEU A 236 9.18 -9.58 -33.19
C LEU A 236 10.31 -9.54 -34.22
N GLY A 237 11.58 -9.49 -33.78
CA GLY A 237 12.74 -9.58 -34.66
C GLY A 237 12.75 -10.88 -35.48
N ASN A 238 12.42 -12.02 -34.87
CA ASN A 238 12.29 -13.29 -35.59
C ASN A 238 11.14 -13.26 -36.61
N ALA A 239 10.00 -12.68 -36.25
CA ALA A 239 8.87 -12.53 -37.17
C ALA A 239 9.21 -11.63 -38.36
N GLU A 240 9.94 -10.53 -38.14
CA GLU A 240 10.37 -9.66 -39.23
C GLU A 240 11.41 -10.31 -40.14
N PHE A 241 12.31 -11.13 -39.59
CA PHE A 241 13.27 -11.90 -40.38
C PHE A 241 12.55 -12.90 -41.30
N ALA A 242 11.57 -13.64 -40.76
CA ALA A 242 10.77 -14.60 -41.53
C ALA A 242 9.99 -13.97 -42.70
N VAL A 243 9.44 -12.76 -42.51
CA VAL A 243 8.58 -12.11 -43.51
C VAL A 243 9.37 -11.49 -44.67
N ARG A 244 10.64 -11.13 -44.47
CA ARG A 244 11.44 -10.39 -45.47
C ARG A 244 12.21 -11.28 -46.45
N GLU A 245 12.41 -12.53 -46.09
CA GLU A 245 13.33 -13.44 -46.79
C GLU A 245 12.58 -14.64 -47.37
N ASP A 246 13.30 -15.72 -47.72
CA ASP A 246 12.76 -16.90 -48.35
C ASP A 246 12.24 -17.95 -47.33
N ASP A 247 11.79 -19.09 -47.85
CA ASP A 247 11.26 -20.20 -47.06
C ASP A 247 12.26 -20.76 -46.03
N GLU A 248 13.59 -20.65 -46.27
CA GLU A 248 14.61 -21.09 -45.30
C GLU A 248 14.65 -20.15 -44.09
N ALA A 249 14.48 -18.84 -44.32
CA ALA A 249 14.41 -17.86 -43.24
C ALA A 249 13.20 -18.10 -42.32
N VAL A 250 12.06 -18.51 -42.87
CA VAL A 250 10.88 -18.91 -42.07
C VAL A 250 11.22 -20.10 -41.17
N VAL A 251 11.91 -21.11 -41.69
CA VAL A 251 12.32 -22.29 -40.89
C VAL A 251 13.26 -21.89 -39.76
N ILE A 252 14.23 -21.02 -40.02
CA ILE A 252 15.18 -20.54 -39.00
C ILE A 252 14.45 -19.73 -37.93
N ALA A 253 13.62 -18.77 -38.33
CA ALA A 253 12.85 -17.93 -37.42
C ALA A 253 11.93 -18.75 -36.52
N MET A 254 11.17 -19.69 -37.09
CA MET A 254 10.19 -20.49 -36.33
C MET A 254 10.87 -21.46 -35.35
N LYS A 255 12.08 -21.94 -35.67
CA LYS A 255 12.90 -22.69 -34.70
C LYS A 255 13.30 -21.83 -33.51
N GLU A 256 13.64 -20.56 -33.73
CA GLU A 256 14.01 -19.65 -32.63
C GLU A 256 12.79 -19.21 -31.82
N VAL A 257 11.68 -18.83 -32.48
CA VAL A 257 10.39 -18.54 -31.82
C VAL A 257 9.97 -19.67 -30.90
N ARG A 258 10.10 -20.93 -31.35
CA ARG A 258 9.80 -22.12 -30.53
C ARG A 258 10.66 -22.23 -29.27
N LYS A 259 11.93 -21.82 -29.31
CA LYS A 259 12.80 -21.84 -28.12
C LYS A 259 12.45 -20.72 -27.14
N GLU A 260 12.00 -19.58 -27.64
CA GLU A 260 11.77 -18.38 -26.82
C GLU A 260 10.37 -18.31 -26.20
N ILE A 261 9.36 -18.92 -26.84
CA ILE A 261 7.94 -18.77 -26.47
C ILE A 261 7.64 -19.16 -25.02
N ASP A 262 8.24 -20.23 -24.51
CA ASP A 262 8.02 -20.67 -23.11
C ASP A 262 8.46 -19.60 -22.11
N GLY A 263 9.58 -18.92 -22.39
CA GLY A 263 10.08 -17.83 -21.57
C GLY A 263 9.18 -16.60 -21.62
N PHE A 264 8.57 -16.33 -22.78
CA PHE A 264 7.59 -15.26 -22.95
C PHE A 264 6.30 -15.55 -22.17
N VAL A 265 5.71 -16.75 -22.34
CA VAL A 265 4.50 -17.20 -21.63
C VAL A 265 4.71 -17.18 -20.12
N LYS A 266 5.86 -17.66 -19.64
CA LYS A 266 6.20 -17.59 -18.22
C LYS A 266 6.24 -16.15 -17.71
N THR A 267 6.77 -15.22 -18.50
CA THR A 267 6.82 -13.80 -18.12
C THR A 267 5.42 -13.20 -18.02
N ILE A 268 4.50 -13.55 -18.93
CA ILE A 268 3.08 -13.14 -18.86
C ILE A 268 2.43 -13.67 -17.57
N HIS A 269 2.65 -14.95 -17.25
CA HIS A 269 2.12 -15.56 -16.03
C HIS A 269 2.66 -14.89 -14.76
N ASP A 270 3.97 -14.68 -14.68
CA ASP A 270 4.62 -14.03 -13.53
C ASP A 270 4.11 -12.60 -13.34
N LEU A 271 3.94 -11.85 -14.44
CA LEU A 271 3.39 -10.50 -14.41
C LEU A 271 1.91 -10.49 -13.99
N SER A 272 1.11 -11.44 -14.48
CA SER A 272 -0.29 -11.64 -14.07
C SER A 272 -0.42 -11.96 -12.58
N HIS A 273 0.47 -12.81 -12.05
CA HIS A 273 0.53 -13.10 -10.63
C HIS A 273 0.79 -11.84 -9.80
N HIS A 274 1.77 -11.03 -10.18
CA HIS A 274 2.11 -9.79 -9.47
C HIS A 274 1.03 -8.71 -9.60
N ALA A 275 0.35 -8.60 -10.75
CA ALA A 275 -0.78 -7.70 -10.94
C ALA A 275 -1.95 -8.04 -9.99
N ASN A 276 -2.27 -9.34 -9.89
CA ASN A 276 -3.30 -9.84 -8.98
C ASN A 276 -2.91 -9.63 -7.52
N LYS A 277 -1.66 -9.92 -7.16
CA LYS A 277 -1.13 -9.70 -5.82
C LYS A 277 -1.20 -8.23 -5.42
N CYS A 278 -0.72 -7.31 -6.26
CA CYS A 278 -0.79 -5.87 -6.02
C CYS A 278 -2.24 -5.39 -5.79
N THR A 279 -3.18 -5.90 -6.59
CA THR A 279 -4.62 -5.60 -6.44
C THR A 279 -5.16 -6.11 -5.10
N GLN A 280 -4.83 -7.35 -4.74
CA GLN A 280 -5.26 -7.98 -3.51
C GLN A 280 -4.68 -7.28 -2.28
N ASP A 281 -3.38 -7.05 -2.25
CA ASP A 281 -2.67 -6.41 -1.14
C ASP A 281 -3.19 -4.97 -0.93
N THR A 282 -3.46 -4.24 -2.01
CA THR A 282 -4.09 -2.91 -1.94
C THR A 282 -5.49 -2.97 -1.33
N ARG A 283 -6.34 -3.91 -1.75
CA ARG A 283 -7.71 -4.08 -1.21
C ARG A 283 -7.71 -4.54 0.25
N MET A 284 -6.81 -5.46 0.61
CA MET A 284 -6.63 -5.94 1.97
C MET A 284 -6.17 -4.81 2.88
N ALA A 285 -5.16 -4.05 2.46
CA ALA A 285 -4.67 -2.90 3.23
C ALA A 285 -5.78 -1.88 3.46
N ARG A 286 -6.56 -1.50 2.43
CA ARG A 286 -7.73 -0.61 2.58
C ARG A 286 -8.71 -1.11 3.63
N THR A 287 -9.04 -2.40 3.59
CA THR A 287 -10.00 -3.03 4.52
C THR A 287 -9.46 -3.03 5.96
N LEU A 288 -8.19 -3.38 6.14
CA LEU A 288 -7.53 -3.41 7.45
C LEU A 288 -7.45 -2.01 8.08
N ILE A 289 -7.10 -0.99 7.27
CA ILE A 289 -7.10 0.40 7.73
C ILE A 289 -8.50 0.81 8.14
N LEU A 290 -9.50 0.61 7.29
CA LEU A 290 -10.86 1.00 7.62
C LEU A 290 -11.37 0.31 8.90
N ARG A 291 -11.13 -1.00 9.06
CA ARG A 291 -11.50 -1.72 10.28
C ARG A 291 -10.83 -1.13 11.51
N ARG A 292 -9.56 -0.72 11.41
CA ARG A 292 -8.84 -0.06 12.50
C ARG A 292 -9.43 1.31 12.82
N ILE A 293 -9.88 2.07 11.82
CA ILE A 293 -10.56 3.35 11.99
C ILE A 293 -11.90 3.17 12.72
N ILE A 294 -12.69 2.18 12.30
CA ILE A 294 -14.00 1.87 12.91
C ILE A 294 -13.83 1.46 14.37
N ASN A 295 -12.84 0.61 14.65
CA ASN A 295 -12.56 0.07 15.98
C ASN A 295 -11.69 0.98 16.85
N HIS A 296 -11.29 2.16 16.36
CA HIS A 296 -10.47 3.08 17.13
C HIS A 296 -11.27 3.59 18.36
N PRO A 297 -10.75 3.45 19.59
CA PRO A 297 -11.48 3.76 20.81
C PRO A 297 -11.62 5.27 21.02
N GLY A 298 -12.55 5.87 20.29
CA GLY A 298 -13.20 7.15 20.60
C GLY A 298 -14.71 6.99 20.86
N SER A 299 -15.22 5.75 20.84
CA SER A 299 -16.65 5.41 20.85
C SER A 299 -17.27 5.12 22.22
N THR A 300 -16.54 5.28 23.32
CA THR A 300 -17.09 5.05 24.66
C THR A 300 -16.58 6.10 25.65
N ASN A 301 -17.22 7.26 25.65
CA ASN A 301 -17.26 8.21 26.78
C ASN A 301 -18.40 9.22 26.60
N GLN A 302 -19.59 8.71 26.30
CA GLN A 302 -20.86 9.31 26.72
C GLN A 302 -21.56 8.19 27.50
N ASP A 303 -22.12 8.53 28.66
CA ASP A 303 -22.70 7.63 29.68
C ASP A 303 -21.80 7.14 30.83
N ILE A 304 -21.00 8.04 31.39
CA ILE A 304 -20.80 8.03 32.85
C ILE A 304 -21.07 9.45 33.35
N GLY A 305 -22.33 9.73 33.69
CA GLY A 305 -22.70 10.98 34.34
C GLY A 305 -24.04 11.57 33.93
N MET A 306 -25.13 10.82 34.06
CA MET A 306 -26.43 11.40 34.41
C MET A 306 -27.26 10.30 35.06
N PHE A 307 -27.20 10.23 36.38
CA PHE A 307 -28.31 10.10 37.33
C PHE A 307 -27.73 9.67 38.68
N SER A 308 -27.81 10.61 39.62
CA SER A 308 -27.78 10.48 41.09
C SER A 308 -26.54 9.91 41.76
#